data_AF-A0A2S2NKV6-F1
#
_entry.id   AF-A0A2S2NKV6-F1
#
_cell.length_a   1.000
_cell.length_b   1.000
_cell.length_c   1.000
_cell.angle_alpha   90.00
_cell.angle_beta   90.00
_cell.angle_gamma   90.00
#
_symmetry.space_group_name_H-M   'P 1'
#
loop_
_entity.id
_entity.type
_entity.pdbx_description
1 polymer ?
#
loop_
_entity_poly.entity_id
_entity_poly.type
_entity_poly.pdbx_seq_one_letter_code
_entity_poly.pdbx_strand_id
1 'polypeptide(L)'
;RINTLHSMRIITSYFSSVHLIKSNNPNNTSKMAAKMIIFAACVATTLAQYAAPAYPSHHAAPAYSAPAYAAPKAYAPEPTYAPKPYSFEYSVNDPHTYDVHSQSEYS
;
A
#
# COMPACT_ATOMS: atom_id res chain seq x y z
N ARG A 1 35.41 31.95 9.74
CA ARG A 1 35.54 32.35 8.31
C ARG A 1 36.58 31.51 7.53
N ILE A 2 36.93 30.30 7.98
CA ILE A 2 37.97 29.45 7.34
C ILE A 2 37.34 28.29 6.52
N ASN A 3 36.09 27.93 6.83
CA ASN A 3 35.43 26.73 6.29
C ASN A 3 34.94 26.87 4.85
N THR A 4 34.66 28.09 4.39
CA THR A 4 34.10 28.34 3.04
C THR A 4 35.17 28.23 1.95
N LEU A 5 36.39 28.72 2.22
CA LEU A 5 37.49 28.68 1.25
C LEU A 5 38.05 27.27 1.06
N HIS A 6 38.05 26.43 2.10
CA HIS A 6 38.46 25.03 1.98
C HIS A 6 37.43 24.22 1.17
N SER A 7 36.13 24.48 1.38
CA SER A 7 35.04 23.84 0.64
C SER A 7 35.05 24.22 -0.85
N MET A 8 35.27 25.49 -1.20
CA MET A 8 35.36 25.90 -2.61
C MET A 8 36.57 25.30 -3.34
N ARG A 9 37.71 25.10 -2.65
CA ARG A 9 38.90 24.44 -3.22
C ARG A 9 38.68 22.96 -3.49
N ILE A 10 37.94 22.26 -2.63
CA ILE A 10 37.55 20.86 -2.83
C ILE A 10 36.65 20.72 -4.07
N ILE A 11 35.65 21.60 -4.20
CA ILE A 11 34.68 21.56 -5.31
C ILE A 11 35.35 21.88 -6.67
N THR A 12 36.26 22.86 -6.72
CA THR A 12 36.99 23.18 -7.96
C THR A 12 37.97 22.08 -8.37
N SER A 13 38.62 21.41 -7.41
CA SER A 13 39.51 20.27 -7.71
C SER A 13 38.76 19.07 -8.33
N TYR A 14 37.49 18.88 -7.96
CA TYR A 14 36.64 17.83 -8.51
C TYR A 14 36.26 18.12 -9.97
N PHE A 15 35.97 19.38 -10.30
CA PHE A 15 35.63 19.78 -11.67
C PHE A 15 36.83 19.73 -12.63
N SER A 16 38.05 20.07 -12.16
CA SER A 16 39.27 19.85 -12.96
C SER A 16 39.58 18.37 -13.19
N SER A 17 39.15 17.47 -12.28
CA SER A 17 39.37 16.02 -12.42
C SER A 17 38.43 15.37 -13.44
N VAL A 18 37.24 15.95 -13.67
CA VAL A 18 36.24 15.40 -14.60
C VAL A 18 36.55 15.76 -16.07
N HIS A 19 37.42 16.73 -16.34
CA HIS A 19 37.65 17.26 -17.70
C HIS A 19 38.94 16.79 -18.39
N LEU A 20 39.50 15.63 -18.03
CA LEU A 20 40.61 15.06 -18.80
C LEU A 20 40.61 13.52 -18.81
N ILE A 21 39.60 12.91 -19.44
CA ILE A 21 39.78 11.58 -20.02
C ILE A 21 40.66 11.76 -21.26
N LYS A 22 41.97 11.74 -21.06
CA LYS A 22 42.95 11.60 -22.15
C LYS A 22 42.80 10.19 -22.72
N SER A 23 42.02 10.08 -23.81
CA SER A 23 41.87 8.85 -24.58
C SER A 23 43.22 8.45 -25.20
N ASN A 24 43.91 7.50 -24.58
CA ASN A 24 45.16 6.92 -25.05
C ASN A 24 44.90 5.53 -25.63
N ASN A 25 44.49 5.41 -26.90
CA ASN A 25 45.04 4.45 -27.89
C ASN A 25 44.29 4.57 -29.24
N PRO A 26 44.96 4.87 -30.37
CA PRO A 26 44.32 4.97 -31.68
C PRO A 26 44.54 3.69 -32.49
N ASN A 27 43.74 2.65 -32.30
CA ASN A 27 43.94 1.42 -33.08
C ASN A 27 42.59 0.73 -33.31
N ASN A 28 42.10 0.84 -34.54
CA ASN A 28 41.09 0.01 -35.23
C ASN A 28 39.62 -0.08 -34.72
N THR A 29 39.23 0.59 -33.63
CA THR A 29 37.86 0.51 -33.07
C THR A 29 36.97 1.74 -33.38
N SER A 30 37.36 2.59 -34.33
CA SER A 30 36.71 3.90 -34.57
C SER A 30 35.28 3.82 -35.08
N LYS A 31 34.93 2.83 -35.92
CA LYS A 31 33.57 2.70 -36.49
C LYS A 31 32.52 2.23 -35.48
N MET A 32 32.90 1.34 -34.57
CA MET A 32 32.00 0.82 -33.53
C MET A 32 31.97 1.73 -32.30
N ALA A 33 33.11 2.33 -31.93
CA ALA A 33 33.17 3.29 -30.83
C ALA A 33 32.37 4.57 -31.12
N ALA A 34 32.43 5.10 -32.35
CA ALA A 34 31.66 6.29 -32.72
C ALA A 34 30.15 6.10 -32.53
N LYS A 35 29.62 4.91 -32.89
CA LYS A 35 28.20 4.58 -32.70
C LYS A 35 27.80 4.55 -31.23
N MET A 36 28.66 3.99 -30.37
CA MET A 36 28.41 3.92 -28.93
C MET A 36 28.54 5.30 -28.24
N ILE A 37 29.47 6.14 -28.70
CA ILE A 37 29.64 7.52 -28.21
C ILE A 37 28.42 8.38 -28.56
N ILE A 38 27.92 8.30 -29.80
CA ILE A 38 26.72 9.04 -30.23
C ILE A 38 25.50 8.56 -29.42
N PHE A 39 25.35 7.25 -29.21
CA PHE A 39 24.26 6.71 -28.40
C PHE A 39 24.33 7.20 -26.94
N ALA A 40 25.50 7.15 -26.31
CA ALA A 40 25.68 7.62 -24.93
C ALA A 40 25.43 9.13 -24.79
N ALA A 41 25.87 9.94 -25.76
CA ALA A 41 25.61 11.37 -25.78
C ALA A 41 24.10 11.67 -25.91
N CYS A 42 23.37 10.92 -26.74
CA CYS A 42 21.92 11.08 -26.89
C CYS A 42 21.15 10.66 -25.62
N VAL A 43 21.55 9.58 -24.93
CA VAL A 43 20.88 9.14 -23.69
C VAL A 43 21.14 10.11 -22.53
N ALA A 44 22.32 10.73 -22.47
CA ALA A 44 22.63 11.72 -21.45
C ALA A 44 21.81 13.02 -21.61
N THR A 45 21.54 13.46 -22.85
CA THR A 45 20.77 14.68 -23.09
C THR A 45 19.28 14.53 -22.81
N THR A 46 18.68 13.35 -23.02
CA THR A 46 17.25 13.12 -22.71
C THR A 46 16.98 13.14 -21.20
N LEU A 47 17.88 12.57 -20.40
CA LEU A 47 17.71 12.52 -18.94
C LEU A 47 17.94 13.89 -18.29
N ALA A 48 18.82 14.72 -18.87
CA ALA A 48 19.04 16.09 -18.41
C ALA A 48 17.86 17.05 -18.69
N GLN A 49 17.00 16.72 -19.67
CA GLN A 49 15.85 17.55 -20.05
C GLN A 49 14.54 17.12 -19.38
N TYR A 50 14.51 16.00 -18.65
CA TYR A 50 13.37 15.64 -17.82
C TYR A 50 13.43 16.38 -16.47
N ALA A 51 13.36 17.71 -16.52
CA ALA A 51 13.07 18.51 -15.34
C ALA A 51 11.55 18.63 -15.23
N ALA A 52 10.94 17.85 -14.33
CA ALA A 52 9.54 18.00 -13.99
C ALA A 52 9.31 19.44 -13.46
N PRO A 53 8.27 20.15 -13.92
CA PRO A 53 7.96 21.47 -13.39
C PRO A 53 7.74 21.37 -11.87
N ALA A 54 8.58 22.07 -11.12
CA ALA A 54 8.44 22.19 -9.68
C ALA A 54 7.24 23.10 -9.39
N TYR A 55 6.07 22.48 -9.19
CA TYR A 55 4.88 23.20 -8.76
C TYR A 55 5.12 23.75 -7.35
N PRO A 56 4.86 25.05 -7.08
CA PRO A 56 4.95 25.58 -5.74
C PRO A 56 3.87 24.90 -4.87
N SER A 57 4.30 24.17 -3.85
CA SER A 57 3.42 23.55 -2.87
C SER A 57 2.86 24.65 -1.95
N HIS A 58 1.69 25.17 -2.32
CA HIS A 58 1.01 26.27 -1.62
C HIS A 58 -0.13 25.81 -0.72
N HIS A 59 -0.04 24.65 -0.07
CA HIS A 59 -1.04 24.28 0.92
C HIS A 59 -0.37 23.61 2.12
N ALA A 60 -0.32 24.33 3.24
CA ALA A 60 -0.15 23.68 4.53
C ALA A 60 -1.35 22.73 4.71
N ALA A 61 -1.05 21.43 4.84
CA ALA A 61 -2.07 20.42 5.07
C ALA A 61 -2.79 20.77 6.40
N PRO A 62 -4.13 20.88 6.41
CA PRO A 62 -4.83 21.16 7.65
C PRO A 62 -4.61 20.01 8.62
N ALA A 63 -4.22 20.33 9.85
CA ALA A 63 -4.09 19.34 10.92
C ALA A 63 -5.49 18.96 11.40
N TYR A 64 -6.00 17.85 10.88
CA TYR A 64 -7.26 17.28 11.34
C TYR A 64 -7.01 16.40 12.56
N SER A 65 -7.70 16.68 13.66
CA SER A 65 -7.69 15.78 14.82
C SER A 65 -8.33 14.45 14.45
N ALA A 66 -7.64 13.35 14.74
CA ALA A 66 -8.17 12.01 14.56
C ALA A 66 -9.40 11.82 15.47
N PRO A 67 -10.52 11.27 14.95
CA PRO A 67 -11.70 11.04 15.76
C PRO A 67 -11.40 9.98 16.82
N ALA A 68 -11.65 10.32 18.09
CA ALA A 68 -11.59 9.38 19.19
C ALA A 68 -12.82 8.48 19.13
N TYR A 69 -12.64 7.23 18.72
CA TYR A 69 -13.69 6.23 18.76
C TYR A 69 -13.76 5.64 20.18
N ALA A 70 -14.97 5.64 20.76
CA ALA A 70 -15.19 4.94 22.01
C ALA A 70 -14.98 3.44 21.80
N ALA A 71 -14.28 2.79 22.74
CA ALA A 71 -14.13 1.35 22.71
C ALA A 71 -15.52 0.67 22.76
N PRO A 72 -15.75 -0.37 21.96
CA PRO A 72 -17.02 -1.11 21.99
C PRO A 72 -17.33 -1.59 23.41
N LYS A 73 -18.57 -1.35 23.84
CA LYS A 73 -19.06 -1.87 25.13
C LYS A 73 -18.97 -3.40 25.10
N ALA A 74 -18.49 -3.98 26.21
CA ALA A 74 -18.52 -5.42 26.40
C ALA A 74 -19.97 -5.92 26.33
N TYR A 75 -20.20 -6.95 25.52
CA TYR A 75 -21.50 -7.58 25.39
C TYR A 75 -21.93 -8.18 26.73
N ALA A 76 -23.18 -7.93 27.12
CA ALA A 76 -23.79 -8.60 28.25
C ALA A 76 -23.94 -10.10 27.93
N PRO A 77 -23.73 -11.00 28.90
CA PRO A 77 -23.99 -12.42 28.71
C PRO A 77 -25.45 -12.64 28.30
N GLU A 78 -25.67 -13.49 27.29
CA GLU A 78 -27.03 -13.86 26.92
C GLU A 78 -27.73 -14.59 28.06
N PRO A 79 -29.02 -14.34 28.29
CA PRO A 79 -29.78 -15.06 29.29
C PRO A 79 -29.77 -16.55 28.98
N THR A 80 -29.38 -17.36 29.97
CA THR A 80 -29.48 -18.82 29.85
C THR A 80 -30.94 -19.20 30.04
N TYR A 81 -31.55 -19.74 29.00
CA TYR A 81 -32.91 -20.27 29.08
C TYR A 81 -32.84 -21.75 29.44
N ALA A 82 -33.49 -22.15 30.54
CA ALA A 82 -33.67 -23.56 30.86
C ALA A 82 -34.55 -24.22 29.78
N PRO A 83 -34.31 -25.48 29.42
CA PRO A 83 -35.17 -26.20 28.48
C PRO A 83 -36.59 -26.27 29.06
N LYS A 84 -37.56 -25.77 28.30
CA LYS A 84 -38.97 -25.83 28.67
C LYS A 84 -39.50 -27.24 28.34
N PRO A 85 -40.25 -27.88 29.27
CA PRO A 85 -40.95 -29.13 28.98
C PRO A 85 -41.84 -29.00 27.75
N TYR A 86 -41.88 -30.04 26.92
CA TYR A 86 -42.71 -30.07 25.73
C TYR A 86 -43.92 -30.98 25.96
N SER A 87 -45.08 -30.52 25.50
CA SER A 87 -46.33 -31.26 25.55
C SER A 87 -46.99 -31.18 24.20
N PHE A 88 -47.31 -32.31 23.61
CA PHE A 88 -48.10 -32.35 22.39
C PHE A 88 -49.44 -33.02 22.63
N GLU A 89 -50.46 -32.52 21.93
CA GLU A 89 -51.79 -33.10 21.90
C GLU A 89 -52.19 -33.31 20.44
N TYR A 90 -52.69 -34.50 20.13
CA TYR A 90 -53.20 -34.80 18.80
C TYR A 90 -54.47 -35.66 18.84
N SER A 91 -55.27 -35.51 17.80
CA SER A 91 -56.46 -36.31 17.57
C SER A 91 -56.15 -37.40 16.56
N VAL A 92 -56.47 -38.65 16.91
CA VAL A 92 -56.37 -39.81 16.02
C VAL A 92 -57.77 -40.17 15.56
N ASN A 93 -58.02 -40.02 14.26
CA ASN A 93 -59.25 -40.51 13.63
C ASN A 93 -59.12 -42.00 13.33
N ASP A 94 -60.02 -42.82 13.88
CA ASP A 94 -60.13 -44.23 13.52
C ASP A 94 -60.91 -44.36 12.19
N PRO A 95 -60.29 -44.92 11.13
CA PRO A 95 -60.94 -45.04 9.82
C PRO A 95 -62.03 -46.13 9.75
N HIS A 96 -62.14 -46.99 10.77
CA HIS A 96 -63.08 -48.10 10.82
C HIS A 96 -64.27 -47.84 11.74
N THR A 97 -64.05 -47.16 12.88
CA THR A 97 -65.14 -46.76 13.79
C THR A 97 -65.61 -45.33 13.58
N TYR A 98 -64.88 -44.52 12.81
CA TYR A 98 -65.13 -43.07 12.63
C TYR A 98 -65.08 -42.26 13.93
N ASP A 99 -64.56 -42.87 14.99
CA ASP A 99 -64.34 -42.21 16.27
C ASP A 99 -63.06 -41.38 16.24
N VAL A 100 -63.05 -40.31 17.03
CA VAL A 100 -61.86 -39.46 17.22
C VAL A 100 -61.34 -39.67 18.63
N HIS A 101 -60.10 -40.13 18.74
CA HIS A 101 -59.42 -40.35 20.01
C HIS A 101 -58.42 -39.24 20.29
N SER A 102 -58.35 -38.79 21.53
CA SER A 102 -57.35 -37.83 21.99
C SER A 102 -56.12 -38.55 22.52
N GLN A 103 -54.94 -38.05 22.19
CA GLN A 103 -53.65 -38.59 22.61
C GLN A 103 -52.72 -37.44 23.01
N SER A 104 -51.84 -37.69 23.98
CA SER A 104 -50.82 -36.73 24.42
C SER A 104 -49.51 -37.41 24.77
N GLU A 105 -48.41 -36.67 24.65
CA GLU A 105 -47.09 -37.06 25.16
C GLU A 105 -46.44 -35.83 25.82
N TYR A 106 -45.62 -36.11 26.81
CA TYR A 106 -44.98 -35.12 27.65
C TYR A 106 -43.51 -35.50 27.89
N SER A 107 -42.61 -34.51 27.84
CA SER A 107 -41.19 -34.66 28.15
C SER A 107 -40.66 -33.53 29.02
#